data_AF-A0A968YH98-F1
#
_entry.id   AF-A0A968YH98-F1
#
_cell.length_a   1.000
_cell.length_b   1.000
_cell.length_c   1.000
_cell.angle_alpha   90.00
_cell.angle_beta   90.00
_cell.angle_gamma   90.00
#
_symmetry.space_group_name_H-M   'P 1'
#
loop_
_entity.id
_entity.type
_entity.pdbx_description
1 polymer ?
#
loop_
_entity_poly.entity_id
_entity_poly.type
_entity_poly.pdbx_seq_one_letter_code
_entity_poly.pdbx_strand_id
1 'polypeptide(L)'
;MISELSKSSLKETIFRAFQQCRTKTLALFEGIDEATFCYQAHPDFSPVGWHLGHIAYTESLWLLEHTAGLPCLFTQYRKLFAADGLSKSERVKLPNLEEIRYYLDTVREKVFDYLEVADLEQQERLWRFILQHESQHSEIITFVLELGKQERGKGDRLFKIQNHRSFDWKKSPYPYEKPSGEDLRSRCANGSSSLRGTSLFKIPISPLLHHLSDMIQIPAGEFEMGNDSVHALDNEQPTQKVYLETYWIDHYPVTCAQYRVFMEAGGYQNPRWWSKAAWKWLQTEQVTQPLYWYENSTLDHHPVCGVSWYEAEAYSRFIGKRLPTEAEWEKAASWDAQAQRRRVYPWGNEELTLKHCNHNNFMEGTTPVETFCVGQSPYGLYDALGNVWEWTASWFDGYPGFQSYPYVGYSQVYFDQQHRVLKGGSWATRPWALRCSFRNWYDPGVRQILAGFRCAAD
;
A
#
# COMPACT_ATOMS: atom_id res chain seq x y z
N MET A 1 31.94 24.70 7.66
CA MET A 1 32.22 24.14 6.33
C MET A 1 31.62 22.76 6.08
N ILE A 2 32.09 21.62 6.63
CA ILE A 2 31.47 20.30 6.34
C ILE A 2 30.02 20.20 6.86
N SER A 3 29.73 20.72 8.06
CA SER A 3 28.36 20.77 8.59
C SER A 3 27.46 21.71 7.77
N GLU A 4 27.93 22.89 7.41
CA GLU A 4 27.18 23.84 6.57
C GLU A 4 26.92 23.32 5.15
N LEU A 5 27.89 22.64 4.52
CA LEU A 5 27.71 21.98 3.23
C LEU A 5 26.69 20.84 3.33
N SER A 6 26.68 20.08 4.43
CA SER A 6 25.67 19.04 4.69
C SER A 6 24.27 19.63 4.94
N LYS A 7 24.17 20.77 5.64
CA LYS A 7 22.91 21.51 5.87
C LYS A 7 22.35 22.08 4.58
N SER A 8 23.22 22.69 3.74
CA SER A 8 22.85 23.19 2.42
C SER A 8 22.34 22.06 1.52
N SER A 9 22.98 20.89 1.57
CA SER A 9 22.56 19.71 0.82
C SER A 9 21.22 19.13 1.31
N LEU A 10 20.97 19.10 2.62
CA LEU A 10 19.70 18.66 3.18
C LEU A 10 18.55 19.60 2.81
N LYS A 11 18.76 20.92 2.94
CA LYS A 11 17.78 21.94 2.54
C LYS A 11 17.39 21.79 1.07
N GLU A 12 18.39 21.68 0.18
CA GLU A 12 18.16 21.49 -1.25
C GLU A 12 17.41 20.18 -1.56
N THR A 13 17.72 19.11 -0.82
CA THR A 13 17.02 17.82 -0.94
C THR A 13 15.56 17.93 -0.53
N ILE A 14 15.26 18.57 0.60
CA ILE A 14 13.88 18.81 1.06
C ILE A 14 13.13 19.70 0.08
N PHE A 15 13.74 20.80 -0.37
CA PHE A 15 13.15 21.69 -1.36
C PHE A 15 12.74 20.94 -2.63
N ARG A 16 13.67 20.18 -3.22
CA ARG A 16 13.40 19.37 -4.42
C ARG A 16 12.32 18.32 -4.17
N ALA A 17 12.32 17.66 -3.02
CA ALA A 17 11.32 16.68 -2.65
C ALA A 17 9.92 17.29 -2.56
N PHE A 18 9.77 18.46 -1.93
CA PHE A 18 8.50 19.18 -1.83
C PHE A 18 7.99 19.62 -3.19
N GLN A 19 8.87 20.16 -4.04
CA GLN A 19 8.51 20.53 -5.42
C GLN A 19 8.02 19.30 -6.20
N GLN A 20 8.81 18.21 -6.24
CA GLN A 20 8.45 17.00 -6.96
C GLN A 20 7.15 16.37 -6.45
N CYS A 21 6.96 16.34 -5.13
CA CYS A 21 5.74 15.81 -4.52
C CYS A 21 4.51 16.61 -5.00
N ARG A 22 4.57 17.94 -4.91
CA ARG A 22 3.48 18.83 -5.32
C ARG A 22 3.18 18.77 -6.81
N THR A 23 4.22 18.76 -7.66
CA THR A 23 4.05 18.61 -9.10
C THR A 23 3.28 17.32 -9.42
N LYS A 24 3.66 16.20 -8.80
CA LYS A 24 2.95 14.92 -8.99
C LYS A 24 1.53 14.95 -8.42
N THR A 25 1.29 15.64 -7.31
CA THR A 25 -0.05 15.81 -6.73
C THR A 25 -0.96 16.58 -7.69
N LEU A 26 -0.49 17.70 -8.24
CA LEU A 26 -1.25 18.52 -9.18
C LEU A 26 -1.53 17.78 -10.51
N ALA A 27 -0.61 16.92 -10.96
CA ALA A 27 -0.81 16.08 -12.14
C ALA A 27 -2.05 15.16 -12.04
N LEU A 28 -2.44 14.76 -10.82
CA LEU A 28 -3.68 13.97 -10.61
C LEU A 28 -4.95 14.75 -10.94
N PHE A 29 -4.88 16.08 -11.05
CA PHE A 29 -6.01 16.96 -11.34
C PHE A 29 -6.05 17.45 -12.79
N GLU A 30 -5.12 17.01 -13.64
CA GLU A 30 -5.13 17.32 -15.07
C GLU A 30 -6.41 16.79 -15.72
N GLY A 31 -7.21 17.67 -16.33
CA GLY A 31 -8.45 17.30 -17.01
C GLY A 31 -9.64 16.99 -16.07
N ILE A 32 -9.52 17.22 -14.77
CA ILE A 32 -10.64 17.07 -13.82
C ILE A 32 -11.59 18.27 -13.92
N ASP A 33 -12.88 18.00 -14.16
CA ASP A 33 -13.93 19.03 -14.11
C ASP A 33 -14.36 19.35 -12.67
N GLU A 34 -14.96 20.52 -12.47
CA GLU A 34 -15.42 20.98 -11.14
C GLU A 34 -16.44 20.02 -10.51
N ALA A 35 -17.28 19.39 -11.34
CA ALA A 35 -18.26 18.40 -10.88
C ALA A 35 -17.59 17.15 -10.30
N THR A 36 -16.44 16.71 -10.82
CA THR A 36 -15.65 15.60 -10.27
C THR A 36 -14.85 16.05 -9.07
N PHE A 37 -14.30 17.26 -9.11
CA PHE A 37 -13.51 17.86 -8.05
C PHE A 37 -14.26 17.93 -6.71
N CYS A 38 -15.53 18.32 -6.75
CA CYS A 38 -16.40 18.49 -5.58
C CYS A 38 -17.25 17.26 -5.22
N TYR A 39 -17.17 16.17 -6.00
CA TYR A 39 -18.03 15.01 -5.82
C TYR A 39 -17.52 14.06 -4.74
N GLN A 40 -18.42 13.69 -3.83
CA GLN A 40 -18.19 12.63 -2.87
C GLN A 40 -18.51 11.28 -3.51
N ALA A 41 -17.48 10.59 -4.00
CA ALA A 41 -17.62 9.30 -4.68
C ALA A 41 -17.91 8.11 -3.76
N HIS A 42 -17.86 8.30 -2.45
CA HIS A 42 -18.17 7.28 -1.46
C HIS A 42 -18.37 7.93 -0.08
N PRO A 43 -19.32 7.47 0.77
CA PRO A 43 -19.58 8.08 2.07
C PRO A 43 -18.36 8.16 3.01
N ASP A 44 -17.47 7.16 2.92
CA ASP A 44 -16.27 7.08 3.76
C ASP A 44 -15.11 7.97 3.30
N PHE A 45 -15.20 8.60 2.13
CA PHE A 45 -14.13 9.44 1.60
C PHE A 45 -14.62 10.86 1.37
N SER A 46 -13.71 11.82 1.45
CA SER A 46 -14.01 13.21 1.09
C SER A 46 -13.82 13.39 -0.42
N PRO A 47 -14.42 14.42 -1.03
CA PRO A 47 -14.14 14.74 -2.42
C PRO A 47 -12.64 14.98 -2.65
N VAL A 48 -12.17 14.74 -3.87
CA VAL A 48 -10.75 14.90 -4.22
C VAL A 48 -10.26 16.34 -4.02
N GLY A 49 -11.13 17.33 -4.22
CA GLY A 49 -10.81 18.72 -3.92
C GLY A 49 -10.61 19.02 -2.44
N TRP A 50 -11.32 18.30 -1.56
CA TRP A 50 -11.09 18.40 -0.12
C TRP A 50 -9.70 17.89 0.26
N HIS A 51 -9.29 16.75 -0.32
CA HIS A 51 -7.96 16.21 -0.08
C HIS A 51 -6.85 17.16 -0.56
N LEU A 52 -7.03 17.83 -1.71
CA LEU A 52 -6.08 18.81 -2.21
C LEU A 52 -5.94 20.01 -1.25
N GLY A 53 -7.05 20.57 -0.77
CA GLY A 53 -7.02 21.64 0.23
C GLY A 53 -6.47 21.20 1.60
N HIS A 54 -6.78 19.96 2.02
CA HIS A 54 -6.29 19.38 3.27
C HIS A 54 -4.76 19.20 3.29
N ILE A 55 -4.14 18.91 2.15
CA ILE A 55 -2.68 18.88 2.01
C ILE A 55 -2.08 20.25 2.38
N ALA A 56 -2.57 21.36 1.80
CA ALA A 56 -2.09 22.69 2.16
C ALA A 56 -2.43 23.09 3.60
N TYR A 57 -3.59 22.67 4.11
CA TYR A 57 -3.94 22.88 5.52
C TYR A 57 -2.93 22.24 6.46
N THR A 58 -2.57 20.98 6.22
CA THR A 58 -1.64 20.24 7.07
C THR A 58 -0.22 20.80 6.96
N GLU A 59 0.22 21.12 5.75
CA GLU A 59 1.51 21.78 5.51
C GLU A 59 1.62 23.13 6.23
N SER A 60 0.59 23.99 6.11
CA SER A 60 0.53 25.29 6.78
C SER A 60 0.51 25.16 8.31
N LEU A 61 -0.37 24.29 8.83
CA LEU A 61 -0.52 24.07 10.27
C LEU A 61 0.81 23.67 10.92
N TRP A 62 1.47 22.66 10.37
CA TRP A 62 2.67 22.12 11.01
C TRP A 62 3.92 22.95 10.77
N LEU A 63 4.16 23.41 9.54
CA LEU A 63 5.41 24.10 9.21
C LEU A 63 5.37 25.61 9.47
N LEU A 64 4.25 26.27 9.21
CA LEU A 64 4.15 27.72 9.37
C LEU A 64 3.69 28.09 10.78
N GLU A 65 2.65 27.44 11.27
CA GLU A 65 2.06 27.85 12.55
C GLU A 65 2.78 27.22 13.73
N HIS A 66 2.93 25.89 13.75
CA HIS A 66 3.55 25.19 14.87
C HIS A 66 5.06 25.42 14.96
N THR A 67 5.80 25.33 13.84
CA THR A 67 7.27 25.49 13.88
C THR A 67 7.76 26.91 13.62
N ALA A 68 7.17 27.63 12.66
CA ALA A 68 7.60 29.01 12.37
C ALA A 68 6.91 30.07 13.25
N GLY A 69 5.85 29.70 14.00
CA GLY A 69 5.10 30.63 14.86
C GLY A 69 4.30 31.68 14.10
N LEU A 70 4.04 31.47 12.81
CA LEU A 70 3.28 32.39 11.96
C LEU A 70 1.77 32.27 12.22
N PRO A 71 1.00 33.36 12.06
CA PRO A 71 -0.45 33.29 12.15
C PRO A 71 -1.04 32.47 11.00
N CYS A 72 -2.26 31.98 11.19
CA CYS A 72 -2.99 31.30 10.14
C CYS A 72 -3.20 32.20 8.91
N LEU A 73 -2.68 31.77 7.77
CA LEU A 73 -2.81 32.53 6.51
C LEU A 73 -4.26 32.52 5.97
N PHE A 74 -4.99 31.43 6.13
CA PHE A 74 -6.33 31.22 5.57
C PHE A 74 -7.32 30.76 6.65
N THR A 75 -7.74 31.69 7.52
CA THR A 75 -8.63 31.39 8.65
C THR A 75 -9.98 30.81 8.22
N GLN A 76 -10.48 31.18 7.04
CA GLN A 76 -11.73 30.66 6.47
C GLN A 76 -11.70 29.15 6.21
N TYR A 77 -10.52 28.57 5.99
CA TYR A 77 -10.36 27.14 5.70
C TYR A 77 -10.11 26.27 6.93
N ARG A 78 -9.99 26.88 8.12
CA ARG A 78 -9.68 26.18 9.37
C ARG A 78 -10.62 25.02 9.66
N LYS A 79 -11.91 25.26 9.46
CA LYS A 79 -12.93 24.24 9.68
C LYS A 79 -13.10 23.34 8.46
N LEU A 80 -13.00 23.91 7.26
CA LEU A 80 -13.26 23.19 6.02
C LEU A 80 -12.26 22.06 5.79
N PHE A 81 -10.95 22.33 5.93
CA PHE A 81 -9.89 21.38 5.61
C PHE A 81 -9.29 20.68 6.83
N ALA A 82 -9.77 20.95 8.06
CA ALA A 82 -9.41 20.13 9.21
C ALA A 82 -10.07 18.75 9.13
N ALA A 83 -9.32 17.69 9.43
CA ALA A 83 -9.79 16.31 9.35
C ALA A 83 -10.96 16.01 10.32
N ASP A 84 -11.04 16.75 11.43
CA ASP A 84 -12.07 16.72 12.46
C ASP A 84 -13.04 17.92 12.40
N GLY A 85 -12.91 18.79 11.39
CA GLY A 85 -13.65 20.06 11.32
C GLY A 85 -15.09 19.97 10.81
N LEU A 86 -15.29 19.33 9.65
CA LEU A 86 -16.61 19.07 9.04
C LEU A 86 -16.83 17.57 8.84
N SER A 87 -18.10 17.13 8.89
CA SER A 87 -18.45 15.77 8.50
C SER A 87 -18.17 15.54 7.00
N LYS A 88 -17.91 14.30 6.59
CA LYS A 88 -17.55 13.99 5.18
C LYS A 88 -18.62 14.45 4.18
N SER A 89 -19.90 14.31 4.53
CA SER A 89 -21.04 14.78 3.72
C SER A 89 -21.09 16.31 3.54
N GLU A 90 -20.50 17.09 4.43
CA GLU A 90 -20.45 18.55 4.33
C GLU A 90 -19.25 19.06 3.52
N ARG A 91 -18.24 18.20 3.28
CA ARG A 91 -16.99 18.54 2.57
C ARG A 91 -17.16 18.66 1.05
N VAL A 92 -18.39 18.76 0.55
CA VAL A 92 -18.74 18.93 -0.86
C VAL A 92 -18.84 20.40 -1.29
N LYS A 93 -18.98 21.33 -0.33
CA LYS A 93 -19.05 22.77 -0.57
C LYS A 93 -17.63 23.35 -0.61
N LEU A 94 -16.93 23.09 -1.71
CA LEU A 94 -15.53 23.44 -1.88
C LEU A 94 -15.36 24.69 -2.73
N PRO A 95 -14.31 25.49 -2.49
CA PRO A 95 -13.82 26.42 -3.50
C PRO A 95 -13.44 25.70 -4.78
N ASN A 96 -13.43 26.42 -5.90
CA ASN A 96 -13.01 25.84 -7.18
C ASN A 96 -11.51 25.51 -7.20
N LEU A 97 -11.08 24.76 -8.20
CA LEU A 97 -9.69 24.32 -8.33
C LEU A 97 -8.70 25.50 -8.41
N GLU A 98 -9.08 26.62 -9.03
CA GLU A 98 -8.19 27.79 -9.15
C GLU A 98 -7.93 28.43 -7.77
N GLU A 99 -8.97 28.63 -6.96
CA GLU A 99 -8.85 29.16 -5.61
C GLU A 99 -8.03 28.22 -4.70
N ILE A 100 -8.25 26.91 -4.81
CA ILE A 100 -7.44 25.93 -4.07
C ILE A 100 -5.98 25.95 -4.56
N ARG A 101 -5.71 26.07 -5.87
CA ARG A 101 -4.32 26.21 -6.36
C ARG A 101 -3.63 27.45 -5.80
N TYR A 102 -4.32 28.59 -5.78
CA TYR A 102 -3.81 29.81 -5.14
C TYR A 102 -3.46 29.58 -3.66
N TYR A 103 -4.33 28.89 -2.93
CA TYR A 103 -4.08 28.51 -1.54
C TYR A 103 -2.83 27.61 -1.40
N LEU A 104 -2.69 26.56 -2.22
CA LEU A 104 -1.53 25.67 -2.21
C LEU A 104 -0.23 26.42 -2.52
N ASP A 105 -0.24 27.28 -3.53
CA ASP A 105 0.94 28.03 -3.98
C ASP A 105 1.37 29.04 -2.90
N THR A 106 0.42 29.76 -2.29
CA THR A 106 0.69 30.73 -1.22
C THR A 106 1.30 30.06 0.02
N VAL A 107 0.74 28.92 0.46
CA VAL A 107 1.30 28.15 1.57
C VAL A 107 2.71 27.68 1.23
N ARG A 108 2.91 27.12 0.02
CA ARG A 108 4.20 26.57 -0.39
C ARG A 108 5.29 27.63 -0.48
N GLU A 109 4.97 28.82 -1.00
CA GLU A 109 5.90 29.95 -1.04
C GLU A 109 6.38 30.31 0.37
N LYS A 110 5.45 30.45 1.32
CA LYS A 110 5.79 30.75 2.73
C LYS A 110 6.56 29.63 3.41
N VAL A 111 6.29 28.37 3.06
CA VAL A 111 7.05 27.22 3.55
C VAL A 111 8.48 27.25 3.03
N PHE A 112 8.71 27.67 1.78
CA PHE A 112 10.06 27.83 1.27
C PHE A 112 10.78 29.05 1.84
N ASP A 113 10.08 30.16 2.11
CA ASP A 113 10.64 31.26 2.90
C ASP A 113 11.10 30.76 4.29
N TYR A 114 10.30 29.92 4.95
CA TYR A 114 10.65 29.34 6.25
C TYR A 114 11.80 28.33 6.16
N LEU A 115 11.82 27.49 5.11
CA LEU A 115 12.87 26.50 4.87
C LEU A 115 14.26 27.15 4.87
N GLU A 116 14.37 28.43 4.46
CA GLU A 116 15.63 29.14 4.47
C GLU A 116 16.23 29.33 5.87
N VAL A 117 15.39 29.42 6.90
CA VAL A 117 15.79 29.68 8.28
C VAL A 117 15.46 28.53 9.25
N ALA A 118 14.82 27.47 8.77
CA ALA A 118 14.39 26.34 9.59
C ALA A 118 15.59 25.56 10.17
N ASP A 119 15.46 25.14 11.43
CA ASP A 119 16.43 24.25 12.08
C ASP A 119 16.16 22.79 11.68
N LEU A 120 16.62 22.42 10.48
CA LEU A 120 16.39 21.09 9.93
C LEU A 120 17.03 19.98 10.75
N GLU A 121 18.06 20.24 11.56
CA GLU A 121 18.65 19.20 12.45
C GLU A 121 17.62 18.70 13.48
N GLN A 122 16.74 19.59 13.94
CA GLN A 122 15.67 19.23 14.88
C GLN A 122 14.35 18.90 14.19
N GLN A 123 14.11 19.47 13.01
CA GLN A 123 12.81 19.43 12.35
C GLN A 123 12.71 18.42 11.20
N GLU A 124 13.80 17.81 10.72
CA GLU A 124 13.79 16.96 9.52
C GLU A 124 12.67 15.92 9.52
N ARG A 125 12.41 15.29 10.67
CA ARG A 125 11.31 14.32 10.83
C ARG A 125 9.94 14.92 10.46
N LEU A 126 9.67 16.17 10.84
CA LEU A 126 8.41 16.85 10.54
C LEU A 126 8.32 17.18 9.04
N TRP A 127 9.39 17.69 8.45
CA TRP A 127 9.44 17.97 7.00
C TRP A 127 9.20 16.70 6.17
N ARG A 128 9.79 15.58 6.59
CA ARG A 128 9.54 14.27 5.97
C ARG A 128 8.12 13.78 6.24
N PHE A 129 7.57 13.99 7.44
CA PHE A 129 6.17 13.66 7.74
C PHE A 129 5.19 14.38 6.80
N ILE A 130 5.43 15.65 6.48
CA ILE A 130 4.57 16.41 5.53
C ILE A 130 4.66 15.83 4.10
N LEU A 131 5.84 15.42 3.64
CA LEU A 131 5.98 14.71 2.35
C LEU A 131 5.22 13.37 2.33
N GLN A 132 5.25 12.66 3.45
CA GLN A 132 4.54 11.39 3.63
C GLN A 132 3.03 11.58 3.67
N HIS A 133 2.55 12.61 4.37
CA HIS A 133 1.14 12.99 4.42
C HIS A 133 0.60 13.34 3.04
N GLU A 134 1.28 14.21 2.28
CA GLU A 134 0.88 14.55 0.91
C GLU A 134 0.91 13.30 0.00
N SER A 135 1.86 12.40 0.21
CA SER A 135 1.96 11.14 -0.52
C SER A 135 0.81 10.17 -0.23
N GLN A 136 0.40 10.05 1.04
CA GLN A 136 -0.77 9.25 1.45
C GLN A 136 -2.06 9.82 0.86
N HIS A 137 -2.24 11.14 0.92
CA HIS A 137 -3.39 11.80 0.30
C HIS A 137 -3.42 11.66 -1.22
N SER A 138 -2.27 11.58 -1.87
CA SER A 138 -2.20 11.34 -3.31
C SER A 138 -2.72 9.95 -3.69
N GLU A 139 -2.41 8.93 -2.90
CA GLU A 139 -2.98 7.59 -3.09
C GLU A 139 -4.49 7.58 -2.84
N ILE A 140 -4.97 8.30 -1.81
CA ILE A 140 -6.40 8.48 -1.55
C ILE A 140 -7.10 9.13 -2.74
N ILE A 141 -6.54 10.22 -3.28
CA ILE A 141 -7.07 10.89 -4.47
C ILE A 141 -7.15 9.89 -5.62
N THR A 142 -6.10 9.09 -5.87
CA THR A 142 -6.11 8.09 -6.94
C THR A 142 -7.28 7.10 -6.82
N PHE A 143 -7.47 6.46 -5.66
CA PHE A 143 -8.55 5.47 -5.56
C PHE A 143 -9.94 6.13 -5.46
N VAL A 144 -10.08 7.34 -4.89
CA VAL A 144 -11.37 8.07 -4.88
C VAL A 144 -11.79 8.47 -6.29
N LEU A 145 -10.83 8.85 -7.15
CA LEU A 145 -11.12 9.08 -8.57
C LEU A 145 -11.62 7.81 -9.26
N GLU A 146 -11.05 6.65 -8.92
CA GLU A 146 -11.50 5.37 -9.47
C GLU A 146 -12.92 5.00 -9.01
N LEU A 147 -13.24 5.20 -7.72
CA LEU A 147 -14.61 5.02 -7.21
C LEU A 147 -15.60 5.91 -7.98
N GLY A 148 -15.24 7.17 -8.22
CA GLY A 148 -16.09 8.11 -8.95
C GLY A 148 -16.35 7.69 -10.41
N LYS A 149 -15.39 7.02 -11.06
CA LYS A 149 -15.57 6.45 -12.40
C LYS A 149 -16.54 5.28 -12.39
N GLN A 150 -16.46 4.40 -11.38
CA GLN A 150 -17.36 3.26 -11.26
C GLN A 150 -18.82 3.68 -11.07
N GLU A 151 -19.08 4.63 -10.16
CA GLU A 151 -20.45 5.08 -9.86
C GLU A 151 -21.12 5.80 -11.04
N ARG A 152 -20.36 6.58 -11.80
CA ARG A 152 -20.91 7.41 -12.90
C ARG A 152 -21.24 6.63 -14.17
N GLY A 153 -21.00 5.31 -14.22
CA GLY A 153 -21.26 4.49 -15.40
C GLY A 153 -20.49 4.90 -16.66
N LYS A 154 -19.55 5.87 -16.54
CA LYS A 154 -18.58 6.20 -17.59
C LYS A 154 -17.60 5.04 -17.62
N GLY A 155 -17.92 4.02 -18.41
CA GLY A 155 -17.12 2.83 -18.70
C GLY A 155 -15.75 3.09 -19.36
N ASP A 156 -15.16 4.26 -19.13
CA ASP A 156 -13.74 4.55 -19.31
C ASP A 156 -13.04 4.21 -18.00
N ARG A 157 -13.15 2.91 -17.68
CA ARG A 157 -12.50 2.20 -16.57
C ARG A 157 -11.00 2.44 -16.68
N LEU A 158 -10.26 2.62 -15.58
CA LEU A 158 -8.79 2.56 -15.66
C LEU A 158 -8.28 1.14 -16.00
N PHE A 159 -9.15 0.13 -15.91
CA PHE A 159 -8.97 -1.15 -16.62
C PHE A 159 -9.45 -1.14 -18.08
N LYS A 160 -9.70 0.02 -18.69
CA LYS A 160 -9.39 0.14 -20.12
C LYS A 160 -7.89 -0.10 -20.16
N ILE A 161 -7.53 -1.33 -20.52
CA ILE A 161 -6.39 -1.62 -21.34
C ILE A 161 -6.42 -0.52 -22.41
N GLN A 162 -5.80 0.64 -22.14
CA GLN A 162 -5.21 1.39 -23.22
C GLN A 162 -4.28 0.35 -23.78
N ASN A 163 -4.68 -0.21 -24.95
CA ASN A 163 -3.78 -0.88 -25.87
C ASN A 163 -2.44 -0.24 -25.63
N HIS A 164 -1.53 -1.00 -24.98
CA HIS A 164 -0.31 -0.48 -24.40
C HIS A 164 0.07 0.75 -25.21
N ARG A 165 -0.05 1.98 -24.66
CA ARG A 165 0.73 3.07 -25.23
C ARG A 165 2.11 2.49 -25.16
N SER A 166 2.59 2.01 -26.29
CA SER A 166 3.43 0.83 -26.35
C SER A 166 4.61 1.12 -25.47
N PHE A 167 4.56 0.60 -24.23
CA PHE A 167 5.76 0.51 -23.43
C PHE A 167 6.46 -0.64 -24.11
N ASP A 168 7.12 -0.27 -25.21
CA ASP A 168 7.91 -1.16 -26.00
C ASP A 168 8.97 -1.63 -25.03
N TRP A 169 8.76 -2.84 -24.54
CA TRP A 169 9.63 -3.40 -23.56
C TRP A 169 11.03 -3.68 -24.18
N LYS A 170 11.18 -3.56 -25.52
CA LYS A 170 12.50 -3.46 -26.20
C LYS A 170 13.15 -2.06 -26.12
N LYS A 171 12.38 -1.03 -25.76
CA LYS A 171 12.86 0.34 -25.42
C LYS A 171 12.90 0.60 -23.92
N SER A 172 12.34 -0.30 -23.11
CA SER A 172 12.77 -0.45 -21.72
C SER A 172 14.27 -0.70 -21.73
N PRO A 173 15.08 -0.11 -20.82
CA PRO A 173 16.48 -0.47 -20.70
C PRO A 173 16.70 -1.97 -20.37
N TYR A 174 15.64 -2.76 -20.16
CA TYR A 174 15.67 -4.19 -19.87
C TYR A 174 14.51 -4.93 -20.53
N PRO A 175 14.70 -5.67 -21.65
CA PRO A 175 13.66 -6.46 -22.31
C PRO A 175 13.19 -7.72 -21.52
N TYR A 176 11.95 -8.15 -21.75
CA TYR A 176 11.12 -9.15 -21.06
C TYR A 176 10.84 -10.06 -22.21
N GLU A 177 11.69 -11.05 -22.32
CA GLU A 177 11.45 -12.15 -23.20
C GLU A 177 10.56 -13.11 -22.42
N LYS A 178 9.32 -13.26 -22.88
CA LYS A 178 8.42 -14.31 -22.45
C LYS A 178 9.23 -15.62 -22.49
N PRO A 179 9.48 -16.31 -21.36
CA PRO A 179 10.30 -17.51 -21.36
C PRO A 179 9.67 -18.53 -22.32
N SER A 180 10.44 -19.01 -23.30
CA SER A 180 10.03 -20.18 -24.08
C SER A 180 9.94 -21.36 -23.10
N GLY A 181 8.85 -22.13 -23.17
CA GLY A 181 8.50 -23.18 -22.20
C GLY A 181 9.48 -24.36 -22.07
N GLU A 182 10.68 -24.28 -22.66
CA GLU A 182 11.72 -25.31 -22.61
C GLU A 182 12.85 -25.00 -21.61
N ASP A 183 13.06 -23.75 -21.20
CA ASP A 183 14.26 -23.38 -20.42
C ASP A 183 14.11 -23.56 -18.89
N LEU A 184 12.88 -23.78 -18.40
CA LEU A 184 12.60 -24.03 -16.97
C LEU A 184 12.87 -25.47 -16.52
N ARG A 185 13.15 -26.41 -17.44
CA ARG A 185 13.33 -27.83 -17.10
C ARG A 185 14.80 -28.27 -16.94
N SER A 186 15.78 -27.45 -17.30
CA SER A 186 17.19 -27.87 -17.33
C SER A 186 17.98 -27.60 -16.05
N ARG A 187 17.43 -26.87 -15.06
CA ARG A 187 18.14 -26.51 -13.82
C ARG A 187 17.63 -27.15 -12.53
N CYS A 188 16.57 -27.95 -12.60
CA CYS A 188 16.00 -28.65 -11.44
C CYS A 188 15.79 -30.14 -11.76
N ALA A 189 16.87 -30.89 -11.96
CA ALA A 189 16.80 -32.34 -12.05
C ALA A 189 18.06 -32.96 -11.46
N ASN A 190 18.01 -33.33 -10.17
CA ASN A 190 18.73 -34.48 -9.63
C ASN A 190 18.14 -34.85 -8.27
N GLY A 191 17.48 -36.01 -8.22
CA GLY A 191 17.06 -36.65 -6.97
C GLY A 191 15.62 -37.14 -6.96
N SER A 192 15.31 -38.21 -7.69
CA SER A 192 14.11 -39.01 -7.42
C SER A 192 14.47 -40.49 -7.31
N SER A 193 14.10 -41.09 -6.18
CA SER A 193 14.07 -42.55 -6.00
C SER A 193 12.68 -42.95 -5.53
N SER A 194 12.18 -44.03 -6.12
CA SER A 194 10.80 -44.48 -6.20
C SER A 194 10.36 -45.35 -5.02
N LEU A 195 9.07 -45.28 -4.65
CA LEU A 195 8.34 -46.40 -4.05
C LEU A 195 6.86 -46.40 -4.49
N ARG A 196 6.32 -47.59 -4.79
CA ARG A 196 4.95 -47.86 -5.29
C ARG A 196 4.07 -48.52 -4.22
N GLY A 197 2.75 -48.29 -4.35
CA GLY A 197 1.64 -49.15 -3.85
C GLY A 197 1.01 -48.65 -2.54
N THR A 198 -0.31 -48.62 -2.32
CA THR A 198 -1.50 -49.12 -3.04
C THR A 198 -2.73 -48.34 -2.56
N SER A 199 -3.74 -48.24 -3.44
CA SER A 199 -5.03 -47.53 -3.36
C SER A 199 -5.95 -47.94 -2.20
N LEU A 200 -6.74 -46.99 -1.65
CA LEU A 200 -8.23 -46.99 -1.67
C LEU A 200 -8.82 -45.66 -1.13
N PHE A 201 -9.90 -45.20 -1.78
CA PHE A 201 -10.66 -43.93 -1.69
C PHE A 201 -10.18 -42.75 -2.59
N LYS A 202 -10.72 -42.71 -3.81
CA LYS A 202 -10.54 -41.64 -4.81
C LYS A 202 -11.61 -40.55 -4.65
N ILE A 203 -11.23 -39.43 -4.07
CA ILE A 203 -11.76 -38.11 -4.49
C ILE A 203 -11.00 -37.77 -5.78
N PRO A 204 -11.61 -37.20 -6.84
CA PRO A 204 -10.87 -36.78 -8.01
C PRO A 204 -9.92 -35.65 -7.60
N ILE A 205 -8.65 -36.02 -7.36
CA ILE A 205 -7.53 -35.09 -7.26
C ILE A 205 -7.35 -34.52 -8.68
N SER A 206 -8.06 -33.41 -8.93
CA SER A 206 -7.82 -32.50 -10.04
C SER A 206 -6.43 -31.85 -9.87
N PRO A 207 -5.78 -31.27 -10.90
CA PRO A 207 -4.41 -30.75 -10.88
C PRO A 207 -4.12 -29.55 -9.93
N LEU A 208 -4.86 -29.42 -8.81
CA LEU A 208 -4.66 -28.44 -7.74
C LEU A 208 -3.66 -28.90 -6.66
N LEU A 209 -3.00 -30.04 -6.81
CA LEU A 209 -2.00 -30.54 -5.85
C LEU A 209 -0.58 -29.96 -6.05
N HIS A 210 -0.47 -28.73 -6.54
CA HIS A 210 0.77 -27.91 -6.44
C HIS A 210 0.70 -26.86 -5.31
N HIS A 211 -0.39 -26.77 -4.56
CA HIS A 211 -0.64 -25.64 -3.64
C HIS A 211 0.23 -25.54 -2.36
N LEU A 212 1.12 -26.49 -2.11
CA LEU A 212 2.18 -26.38 -1.09
C LEU A 212 3.60 -26.26 -1.68
N SER A 213 3.79 -26.43 -2.99
CA SER A 213 5.14 -26.35 -3.60
C SER A 213 5.66 -24.91 -3.76
N ASP A 214 4.79 -23.91 -3.59
CA ASP A 214 5.08 -22.52 -3.94
C ASP A 214 5.03 -21.57 -2.72
N MET A 215 5.09 -22.11 -1.50
CA MET A 215 5.27 -21.31 -0.28
C MET A 215 6.74 -21.24 0.11
N ILE A 216 7.15 -20.09 0.61
CA ILE A 216 8.48 -19.84 1.13
C ILE A 216 8.50 -20.22 2.60
N GLN A 217 9.44 -21.07 2.99
CA GLN A 217 9.70 -21.35 4.40
C GLN A 217 10.52 -20.21 5.02
N ILE A 218 10.02 -19.62 6.09
CA ILE A 218 10.75 -18.64 6.89
C ILE A 218 11.22 -19.33 8.18
N PRO A 219 12.53 -19.47 8.41
CA PRO A 219 13.04 -20.21 9.55
C PRO A 219 12.74 -19.49 10.88
N ALA A 220 12.54 -20.27 11.94
CA ALA A 220 12.43 -19.76 13.29
C ALA A 220 13.63 -18.88 13.66
N GLY A 221 13.39 -17.89 14.52
CA GLY A 221 14.45 -17.04 15.04
C GLY A 221 14.01 -15.60 15.27
N GLU A 222 14.86 -14.88 16.00
CA GLU A 222 14.71 -13.45 16.22
C GLU A 222 14.98 -12.66 14.94
N PHE A 223 14.23 -11.58 14.76
CA PHE A 223 14.50 -10.57 13.76
C PHE A 223 14.23 -9.17 14.31
N GLU A 224 14.79 -8.16 13.65
CA GLU A 224 14.55 -6.76 13.96
C GLU A 224 13.32 -6.25 13.18
N MET A 225 12.28 -5.85 13.92
CA MET A 225 11.02 -5.30 13.42
C MET A 225 10.92 -3.80 13.72
N GLY A 226 10.32 -3.03 12.83
CA GLY A 226 10.16 -1.58 12.97
C GLY A 226 11.35 -0.79 12.43
N ASN A 227 11.34 0.52 12.67
CA ASN A 227 12.33 1.43 12.08
C ASN A 227 12.48 2.74 12.87
N ASP A 228 13.64 2.94 13.51
CA ASP A 228 13.94 4.16 14.28
C ASP A 228 14.54 5.32 13.43
N SER A 229 14.61 5.17 12.10
CA SER A 229 15.14 6.25 11.25
C SER A 229 14.21 7.46 11.20
N VAL A 230 14.77 8.62 10.82
CA VAL A 230 14.03 9.88 10.59
C VAL A 230 12.92 9.77 9.52
N HIS A 231 12.96 8.73 8.69
CA HIS A 231 11.96 8.46 7.66
C HIS A 231 10.69 7.80 8.21
N ALA A 232 10.77 7.18 9.38
CA ALA A 232 9.71 6.36 9.93
C ALA A 232 8.62 7.20 10.60
N LEU A 233 7.38 6.79 10.40
CA LEU A 233 6.24 7.29 11.16
C LEU A 233 6.33 6.81 12.62
N ASP A 234 5.55 7.43 13.50
CA ASP A 234 5.53 7.07 14.92
C ASP A 234 5.15 5.60 15.16
N ASN A 235 4.19 5.07 14.40
CA ASN A 235 3.70 3.70 14.52
C ASN A 235 4.70 2.64 14.01
N GLU A 236 5.77 3.04 13.33
CA GLU A 236 6.87 2.15 12.92
C GLU A 236 7.93 2.02 14.04
N GLN A 237 7.80 2.80 15.12
CA GLN A 237 8.77 2.93 16.22
C GLN A 237 8.20 2.43 17.57
N PRO A 238 9.07 1.98 18.50
CA PRO A 238 10.51 1.79 18.31
C PRO A 238 10.83 0.48 17.57
N THR A 239 12.06 0.38 17.06
CA THR A 239 12.60 -0.90 16.58
C THR A 239 12.66 -1.91 17.74
N GLN A 240 12.23 -3.14 17.48
CA GLN A 240 12.15 -4.20 18.49
C GLN A 240 12.65 -5.55 17.95
N LYS A 241 13.13 -6.40 18.85
CA LYS A 241 13.42 -7.80 18.55
C LYS A 241 12.17 -8.65 18.75
N VAL A 242 11.79 -9.39 17.73
CA VAL A 242 10.64 -10.30 17.76
C VAL A 242 11.12 -11.70 17.41
N TYR A 243 10.77 -12.68 18.25
CA TYR A 243 10.97 -14.09 17.93
C TYR A 243 9.75 -14.64 17.21
N LEU A 244 9.96 -15.31 16.09
CA LEU A 244 8.93 -16.06 15.38
C LEU A 244 9.38 -17.51 15.24
N GLU A 245 8.44 -18.44 15.41
CA GLU A 245 8.62 -19.84 15.03
C GLU A 245 8.80 -19.97 13.51
N THR A 246 9.10 -21.18 13.04
CA THR A 246 9.12 -21.45 11.60
C THR A 246 7.69 -21.38 11.08
N TYR A 247 7.50 -20.72 9.94
CA TYR A 247 6.22 -20.66 9.23
C TYR A 247 6.46 -20.63 7.73
N TRP A 248 5.38 -20.75 6.98
CA TRP A 248 5.37 -20.64 5.53
C TRP A 248 4.56 -19.43 5.11
N ILE A 249 5.01 -18.73 4.07
CA ILE A 249 4.27 -17.62 3.46
C ILE A 249 4.23 -17.80 1.95
N ASP A 250 3.10 -17.49 1.31
CA ASP A 250 2.97 -17.59 -0.14
C ASP A 250 4.03 -16.72 -0.82
N HIS A 251 4.59 -17.24 -1.92
CA HIS A 251 5.63 -16.54 -2.68
C HIS A 251 5.12 -15.26 -3.34
N TYR A 252 3.85 -15.26 -3.76
CA TYR A 252 3.15 -14.13 -4.41
C TYR A 252 1.88 -13.74 -3.64
N PRO A 253 1.34 -12.52 -3.83
CA PRO A 253 -0.03 -12.22 -3.44
C PRO A 253 -1.02 -13.13 -4.16
N VAL A 254 -2.20 -13.32 -3.57
CA VAL A 254 -3.26 -14.15 -4.17
C VAL A 254 -3.68 -13.55 -5.51
N THR A 255 -3.66 -14.35 -6.58
CA THR A 255 -3.98 -13.88 -7.92
C THR A 255 -5.48 -13.90 -8.21
N CYS A 256 -5.92 -13.17 -9.23
CA CYS A 256 -7.31 -13.23 -9.70
C CYS A 256 -7.70 -14.66 -10.11
N ALA A 257 -6.83 -15.43 -10.78
CA ALA A 257 -7.15 -16.82 -11.13
C ALA A 257 -7.41 -17.69 -9.89
N GLN A 258 -6.58 -17.54 -8.86
CA GLN A 258 -6.75 -18.24 -7.60
C GLN A 258 -8.04 -17.81 -6.89
N TYR A 259 -8.32 -16.51 -6.84
CA TYR A 259 -9.53 -15.99 -6.21
C TYR A 259 -10.82 -16.39 -6.96
N ARG A 260 -10.76 -16.54 -8.29
CA ARG A 260 -11.89 -17.03 -9.09
C ARG A 260 -12.33 -18.42 -8.64
N VAL A 261 -11.38 -19.32 -8.32
CA VAL A 261 -11.69 -20.66 -7.79
C VAL A 261 -12.50 -20.58 -6.49
N PHE A 262 -12.16 -19.64 -5.59
CA PHE A 262 -12.94 -19.41 -4.36
C PHE A 262 -14.37 -18.97 -4.67
N MET A 263 -14.55 -18.05 -5.62
CA MET A 263 -15.88 -17.59 -6.02
C MET A 263 -16.72 -18.69 -6.67
N GLU A 264 -16.15 -19.42 -7.62
CA GLU A 264 -16.80 -20.54 -8.33
C GLU A 264 -17.17 -21.70 -7.39
N ALA A 265 -16.38 -21.92 -6.33
CA ALA A 265 -16.67 -22.89 -5.28
C ALA A 265 -17.77 -22.44 -4.30
N GLY A 266 -18.44 -21.31 -4.57
CA GLY A 266 -19.48 -20.76 -3.72
C GLY A 266 -18.94 -20.11 -2.43
N GLY A 267 -17.72 -19.56 -2.48
CA GLY A 267 -17.03 -18.97 -1.33
C GLY A 267 -17.85 -17.91 -0.59
N TYR A 268 -18.51 -17.02 -1.34
CA TYR A 268 -19.39 -15.97 -0.80
C TYR A 268 -20.74 -16.50 -0.28
N GLN A 269 -21.16 -17.70 -0.68
CA GLN A 269 -22.43 -18.29 -0.25
C GLN A 269 -22.25 -19.27 0.92
N ASN A 270 -21.00 -19.60 1.28
CA ASN A 270 -20.72 -20.67 2.21
C ASN A 270 -20.24 -20.14 3.58
N PRO A 271 -21.11 -20.09 4.61
CA PRO A 271 -20.77 -19.49 5.90
C PRO A 271 -19.61 -20.18 6.64
N ARG A 272 -19.25 -21.41 6.28
CA ARG A 272 -18.16 -22.15 6.94
C ARG A 272 -16.79 -21.47 6.81
N TRP A 273 -16.61 -20.64 5.79
CA TRP A 273 -15.36 -19.92 5.54
C TRP A 273 -15.28 -18.59 6.27
N TRP A 274 -16.40 -18.09 6.79
CA TRP A 274 -16.48 -16.74 7.35
C TRP A 274 -16.52 -16.81 8.86
N SER A 275 -15.79 -15.92 9.54
CA SER A 275 -16.01 -15.70 10.97
C SER A 275 -17.41 -15.12 11.19
N LYS A 276 -17.94 -15.17 12.41
CA LYS A 276 -19.30 -14.65 12.70
C LYS A 276 -19.44 -13.16 12.32
N ALA A 277 -18.41 -12.36 12.61
CA ALA A 277 -18.38 -10.94 12.25
C ALA A 277 -18.32 -10.75 10.73
N ALA A 278 -17.44 -11.48 10.05
CA ALA A 278 -17.28 -11.46 8.60
C ALA A 278 -18.57 -11.89 7.86
N TRP A 279 -19.24 -12.93 8.34
CA TRP A 279 -20.52 -13.38 7.76
C TRP A 279 -21.61 -12.34 7.95
N LYS A 280 -21.69 -11.72 9.13
CA LYS A 280 -22.65 -10.62 9.38
C LYS A 280 -22.39 -9.44 8.45
N TRP A 281 -21.13 -9.02 8.32
CA TRP A 281 -20.72 -7.98 7.38
C TRP A 281 -21.15 -8.34 5.96
N LEU A 282 -20.89 -9.57 5.51
CA LEU A 282 -21.24 -10.02 4.17
C LEU A 282 -22.76 -9.99 3.92
N GLN A 283 -23.57 -10.36 4.92
CA GLN A 283 -25.03 -10.28 4.81
C GLN A 283 -25.55 -8.83 4.78
N THR A 284 -24.85 -7.90 5.43
CA THR A 284 -25.19 -6.47 5.40
C THR A 284 -24.80 -5.82 4.07
N GLU A 285 -23.55 -6.01 3.63
CA GLU A 285 -23.01 -5.38 2.43
C GLU A 285 -23.42 -6.09 1.13
N GLN A 286 -23.83 -7.37 1.20
CA GLN A 286 -24.28 -8.19 0.07
C GLN A 286 -23.27 -8.27 -1.08
N VAL A 287 -21.98 -8.24 -0.75
CA VAL A 287 -20.88 -8.34 -1.70
C VAL A 287 -20.83 -9.75 -2.30
N THR A 288 -20.55 -9.86 -3.60
CA THR A 288 -20.42 -11.16 -4.29
C THR A 288 -19.09 -11.36 -5.00
N GLN A 289 -18.25 -10.31 -5.05
CA GLN A 289 -16.96 -10.29 -5.76
C GLN A 289 -16.11 -9.10 -5.27
N PRO A 290 -14.79 -9.09 -5.54
CA PRO A 290 -13.92 -7.95 -5.25
C PRO A 290 -14.41 -6.65 -5.93
N LEU A 291 -14.11 -5.49 -5.33
CA LEU A 291 -14.64 -4.19 -5.79
C LEU A 291 -14.17 -3.83 -7.19
N TYR A 292 -12.92 -4.16 -7.50
CA TYR A 292 -12.31 -3.88 -8.80
C TYR A 292 -12.35 -5.10 -9.73
N TRP A 293 -13.18 -6.10 -9.44
CA TRP A 293 -13.25 -7.33 -10.22
C TRP A 293 -13.73 -7.08 -11.65
N TYR A 294 -13.03 -7.69 -12.60
CA TYR A 294 -13.40 -7.70 -14.00
C TYR A 294 -13.23 -9.11 -14.57
N GLU A 295 -14.28 -9.65 -15.19
CA GLU A 295 -14.27 -11.00 -15.75
C GLU A 295 -13.45 -11.03 -17.03
N ASN A 296 -12.13 -11.16 -16.88
CA ASN A 296 -11.16 -11.20 -17.96
C ASN A 296 -9.94 -12.02 -17.57
N SER A 297 -9.65 -13.06 -18.35
CA SER A 297 -8.50 -13.95 -18.12
C SER A 297 -7.15 -13.27 -18.30
N THR A 298 -7.06 -12.10 -18.93
CA THR A 298 -5.79 -11.36 -19.00
C THR A 298 -5.30 -10.90 -17.63
N LEU A 299 -6.18 -10.87 -16.62
CA LEU A 299 -5.85 -10.49 -15.25
C LEU A 299 -5.54 -11.69 -14.35
N ASP A 300 -5.52 -12.92 -14.88
CA ASP A 300 -5.38 -14.15 -14.10
C ASP A 300 -4.11 -14.20 -13.23
N HIS A 301 -3.03 -13.60 -13.73
CA HIS A 301 -1.73 -13.52 -13.05
C HIS A 301 -1.56 -12.25 -12.21
N HIS A 302 -2.52 -11.33 -12.23
CA HIS A 302 -2.49 -10.13 -11.42
C HIS A 302 -2.97 -10.45 -9.99
N PRO A 303 -2.49 -9.72 -8.97
CA PRO A 303 -3.04 -9.84 -7.63
C PRO A 303 -4.50 -9.42 -7.61
N VAL A 304 -5.33 -10.14 -6.84
CA VAL A 304 -6.70 -9.72 -6.55
C VAL A 304 -6.66 -8.39 -5.78
N CYS A 305 -7.54 -7.45 -6.14
CA CYS A 305 -7.57 -6.12 -5.57
C CYS A 305 -9.01 -5.67 -5.27
N GLY A 306 -9.17 -4.86 -4.23
CA GLY A 306 -10.47 -4.38 -3.76
C GLY A 306 -11.20 -5.44 -2.93
N VAL A 307 -10.45 -6.17 -2.10
CA VAL A 307 -11.00 -7.13 -1.13
C VAL A 307 -10.85 -6.59 0.29
N SER A 308 -11.86 -6.84 1.10
CA SER A 308 -11.85 -6.59 2.54
C SER A 308 -10.96 -7.59 3.28
N TRP A 309 -10.61 -7.28 4.53
CA TRP A 309 -9.93 -8.24 5.40
C TRP A 309 -10.78 -9.49 5.63
N TYR A 310 -12.10 -9.33 5.72
CA TYR A 310 -13.06 -10.44 5.86
C TYR A 310 -13.04 -11.39 4.66
N GLU A 311 -13.01 -10.85 3.45
CA GLU A 311 -12.86 -11.63 2.21
C GLU A 311 -11.51 -12.36 2.18
N ALA A 312 -10.43 -11.68 2.54
CA ALA A 312 -9.07 -12.26 2.61
C ALA A 312 -8.97 -13.41 3.63
N GLU A 313 -9.57 -13.24 4.82
CA GLU A 313 -9.66 -14.27 5.85
C GLU A 313 -10.46 -15.49 5.36
N ALA A 314 -11.61 -15.26 4.72
CA ALA A 314 -12.47 -16.32 4.22
C ALA A 314 -11.80 -17.15 3.12
N TYR A 315 -11.14 -16.48 2.17
CA TYR A 315 -10.33 -17.16 1.16
C TYR A 315 -9.22 -17.99 1.81
N SER A 316 -8.48 -17.42 2.77
CA SER A 316 -7.37 -18.11 3.42
C SER A 316 -7.85 -19.42 4.07
N ARG A 317 -8.98 -19.38 4.77
CA ARG A 317 -9.60 -20.59 5.35
C ARG A 317 -10.05 -21.59 4.29
N PHE A 318 -10.62 -21.13 3.17
CA PHE A 318 -11.06 -21.99 2.07
C PHE A 318 -9.92 -22.87 1.52
N ILE A 319 -8.70 -22.32 1.44
CA ILE A 319 -7.52 -23.05 0.99
C ILE A 319 -6.70 -23.70 2.12
N GLY A 320 -7.23 -23.70 3.35
CA GLY A 320 -6.56 -24.31 4.51
C GLY A 320 -5.33 -23.55 5.02
N LYS A 321 -5.27 -22.23 4.78
CA LYS A 321 -4.21 -21.31 5.24
C LYS A 321 -4.78 -20.24 6.18
N ARG A 322 -3.96 -19.26 6.53
CA ARG A 322 -4.32 -18.05 7.29
C ARG A 322 -3.70 -16.80 6.66
N LEU A 323 -4.05 -15.62 7.16
CA LEU A 323 -3.28 -14.41 6.87
C LEU A 323 -1.98 -14.39 7.71
N PRO A 324 -0.87 -13.83 7.19
CA PRO A 324 0.32 -13.59 8.01
C PRO A 324 0.02 -12.52 9.06
N THR A 325 0.65 -12.60 10.24
CA THR A 325 0.78 -11.43 11.12
C THR A 325 1.67 -10.37 10.47
N GLU A 326 1.58 -9.11 10.92
CA GLU A 326 2.47 -8.07 10.38
C GLU A 326 3.95 -8.36 10.67
N ALA A 327 4.26 -9.05 11.77
CA ALA A 327 5.62 -9.48 12.10
C ALA A 327 6.14 -10.56 11.15
N GLU A 328 5.32 -11.57 10.85
CA GLU A 328 5.67 -12.59 9.85
C GLU A 328 5.84 -11.98 8.46
N TRP A 329 4.97 -11.05 8.10
CA TRP A 329 5.10 -10.34 6.83
C TRP A 329 6.42 -9.55 6.76
N GLU A 330 6.73 -8.78 7.81
CA GLU A 330 7.91 -7.91 7.82
C GLU A 330 9.23 -8.69 7.90
N LYS A 331 9.26 -9.81 8.64
CA LYS A 331 10.41 -10.74 8.63
C LYS A 331 10.63 -11.30 7.24
N ALA A 332 9.58 -11.80 6.59
CA ALA A 332 9.66 -12.36 5.24
C ALA A 332 10.05 -11.33 4.17
N ALA A 333 9.66 -10.06 4.36
CA ALA A 333 9.96 -8.97 3.46
C ALA A 333 11.37 -8.40 3.65
N SER A 334 11.88 -8.28 4.88
CA SER A 334 13.04 -7.41 5.18
C SER A 334 14.22 -8.07 5.89
N TRP A 335 14.04 -9.21 6.54
CA TRP A 335 15.11 -9.81 7.34
C TRP A 335 16.08 -10.62 6.48
N ASP A 336 17.36 -10.26 6.50
CA ASP A 336 18.42 -11.06 5.89
C ASP A 336 19.05 -11.96 6.97
N ALA A 337 18.62 -13.22 7.04
CA ALA A 337 19.14 -14.16 8.03
C ALA A 337 20.63 -14.50 7.85
N GLN A 338 21.18 -14.37 6.64
CA GLN A 338 22.62 -14.62 6.43
C GLN A 338 23.44 -13.45 6.96
N ALA A 339 23.00 -12.23 6.67
CA ALA A 339 23.67 -11.01 7.13
C ALA A 339 23.26 -10.55 8.54
N GLN A 340 22.29 -11.23 9.17
CA GLN A 340 21.73 -10.92 10.49
C GLN A 340 21.36 -9.42 10.64
N ARG A 341 20.70 -8.88 9.61
CA ARG A 341 20.32 -7.46 9.56
C ARG A 341 19.03 -7.24 8.81
N ARG A 342 18.32 -6.18 9.17
CA ARG A 342 17.17 -5.66 8.43
C ARG A 342 17.62 -4.97 7.15
N ARG A 343 16.83 -5.10 6.09
CA ARG A 343 16.90 -4.30 4.86
C ARG A 343 15.77 -3.26 4.85
N VAL A 344 16.02 -2.09 4.29
CA VAL A 344 15.00 -1.03 4.16
C VAL A 344 13.90 -1.45 3.18
N TYR A 345 14.33 -2.04 2.05
CA TYR A 345 13.48 -2.64 1.03
C TYR A 345 13.80 -4.14 0.90
N PRO A 346 12.92 -4.95 0.29
CA PRO A 346 13.16 -6.39 0.13
C PRO A 346 14.47 -6.72 -0.59
N TRP A 347 14.76 -5.99 -1.66
CA TRP A 347 15.98 -6.15 -2.46
C TRP A 347 17.25 -5.61 -1.79
N GLY A 348 17.14 -4.79 -0.74
CA GLY A 348 18.30 -4.18 -0.08
C GLY A 348 18.06 -2.76 0.42
N ASN A 349 19.14 -1.99 0.51
CA ASN A 349 19.13 -0.59 0.93
C ASN A 349 19.39 0.37 -0.25
N GLU A 350 19.47 -0.16 -1.47
CA GLU A 350 19.61 0.63 -2.69
C GLU A 350 18.34 1.43 -2.96
N GLU A 351 18.49 2.57 -3.62
CA GLU A 351 17.38 3.46 -3.92
C GLU A 351 16.29 2.74 -4.74
N LEU A 352 15.04 3.04 -4.41
CA LEU A 352 13.88 2.53 -5.13
C LEU A 352 13.94 3.00 -6.59
N THR A 353 13.75 2.07 -7.52
CA THR A 353 13.63 2.36 -8.95
C THR A 353 12.45 1.56 -9.51
N LEU A 354 12.02 1.93 -10.72
CA LEU A 354 10.91 1.27 -11.42
C LEU A 354 11.17 -0.21 -11.79
N LYS A 355 12.39 -0.72 -11.54
CA LYS A 355 12.71 -2.14 -11.74
C LYS A 355 12.35 -3.02 -10.55
N HIS A 356 12.20 -2.41 -9.37
CA HIS A 356 12.07 -3.17 -8.13
C HIS A 356 10.61 -3.50 -7.82
N CYS A 357 9.67 -2.61 -8.14
CA CYS A 357 8.25 -2.86 -7.92
C CYS A 357 7.37 -1.91 -8.72
N ASN A 358 6.08 -2.24 -8.83
CA ASN A 358 5.06 -1.35 -9.38
C ASN A 358 4.54 -0.40 -8.30
N HIS A 359 4.79 0.90 -8.45
CA HIS A 359 4.42 1.93 -7.48
C HIS A 359 4.25 3.30 -8.17
N ASN A 360 3.80 4.32 -7.42
CA ASN A 360 3.71 5.72 -7.86
C ASN A 360 2.93 5.93 -9.17
N ASN A 361 1.84 5.19 -9.37
CA ASN A 361 0.98 5.23 -10.56
C ASN A 361 1.73 4.95 -11.88
N PHE A 362 2.86 4.25 -11.84
CA PHE A 362 3.68 4.02 -13.04
C PHE A 362 2.95 3.19 -14.10
N MET A 363 2.28 2.12 -13.67
CA MET A 363 1.51 1.22 -14.56
C MET A 363 0.01 1.51 -14.57
N GLU A 364 -0.45 2.50 -13.78
CA GLU A 364 -1.87 2.87 -13.63
C GLU A 364 -2.81 1.71 -13.22
N GLY A 365 -2.25 0.63 -12.67
CA GLY A 365 -2.95 -0.57 -12.26
C GLY A 365 -1.97 -1.63 -11.75
N THR A 366 -2.47 -2.81 -11.38
CA THR A 366 -1.63 -3.95 -10.96
C THR A 366 -0.86 -4.54 -12.14
N THR A 367 0.23 -5.24 -11.87
CA THR A 367 0.96 -6.07 -12.86
C THR A 367 0.85 -7.56 -12.50
N PRO A 368 1.21 -8.48 -13.41
CA PRO A 368 1.43 -9.88 -13.04
C PRO A 368 2.44 -10.03 -11.90
N VAL A 369 2.20 -10.97 -10.99
CA VAL A 369 2.96 -11.13 -9.73
C VAL A 369 4.43 -11.53 -9.91
N GLU A 370 4.79 -12.02 -11.11
CA GLU A 370 6.15 -12.42 -11.48
C GLU A 370 6.98 -11.30 -12.16
N THR A 371 6.41 -10.10 -12.32
CA THR A 371 7.00 -9.03 -13.14
C THR A 371 8.35 -8.52 -12.61
N PHE A 372 8.48 -8.35 -11.29
CA PHE A 372 9.62 -7.66 -10.67
C PHE A 372 10.56 -8.60 -9.93
N CYS A 373 11.24 -9.49 -10.67
CA CYS A 373 12.14 -10.48 -10.07
C CYS A 373 13.32 -9.88 -9.28
N VAL A 374 13.80 -8.70 -9.63
CA VAL A 374 14.87 -8.01 -8.88
C VAL A 374 14.37 -7.34 -7.60
N GLY A 375 13.04 -7.30 -7.39
CA GLY A 375 12.37 -6.75 -6.21
C GLY A 375 12.19 -7.73 -5.06
N GLN A 376 12.69 -8.95 -5.18
CA GLN A 376 12.47 -10.02 -4.21
C GLN A 376 13.11 -9.74 -2.84
N SER A 377 12.49 -10.27 -1.79
CA SER A 377 13.10 -10.34 -0.46
C SER A 377 14.27 -11.33 -0.41
N PRO A 378 15.06 -11.36 0.68
CA PRO A 378 16.11 -12.35 0.88
C PRO A 378 15.63 -13.80 0.86
N TYR A 379 14.33 -14.02 1.14
CA TYR A 379 13.70 -15.33 1.13
C TYR A 379 13.00 -15.65 -0.20
N GLY A 380 13.01 -14.73 -1.18
CA GLY A 380 12.34 -14.90 -2.46
C GLY A 380 10.90 -14.39 -2.50
N LEU A 381 10.48 -13.54 -1.55
CA LEU A 381 9.12 -12.99 -1.53
C LEU A 381 8.97 -11.96 -2.65
N TYR A 382 8.06 -12.21 -3.60
CA TYR A 382 7.73 -11.27 -4.67
C TYR A 382 6.68 -10.27 -4.22
N ASP A 383 6.74 -9.07 -4.83
CA ASP A 383 5.75 -8.00 -4.64
C ASP A 383 5.48 -7.67 -3.17
N ALA A 384 6.49 -7.83 -2.32
CA ALA A 384 6.41 -7.40 -0.93
C ALA A 384 6.31 -5.87 -0.84
N LEU A 385 6.76 -5.11 -1.84
CA LEU A 385 6.44 -3.70 -1.97
C LEU A 385 5.72 -3.44 -3.28
N GLY A 386 4.71 -2.56 -3.26
CA GLY A 386 3.95 -2.16 -4.44
C GLY A 386 2.89 -3.17 -4.86
N ASN A 387 2.33 -2.97 -6.05
CA ASN A 387 1.16 -3.69 -6.58
C ASN A 387 -0.11 -3.54 -5.71
N VAL A 388 -0.23 -4.20 -4.57
CA VAL A 388 -1.39 -4.07 -3.67
C VAL A 388 -0.95 -4.00 -2.23
N TRP A 389 -1.67 -3.22 -1.41
CA TRP A 389 -1.58 -3.38 0.03
C TRP A 389 -1.99 -4.79 0.42
N GLU A 390 -1.31 -5.40 1.39
CA GLU A 390 -1.61 -6.77 1.81
C GLU A 390 -2.16 -6.80 3.23
N TRP A 391 -3.39 -7.29 3.38
CA TRP A 391 -4.02 -7.50 4.69
C TRP A 391 -3.23 -8.50 5.55
N THR A 392 -3.06 -8.16 6.83
CA THR A 392 -2.43 -9.03 7.84
C THR A 392 -3.43 -9.44 8.92
N ALA A 393 -3.11 -10.47 9.70
CA ALA A 393 -3.89 -10.90 10.85
C ALA A 393 -3.80 -9.95 12.07
N SER A 394 -2.90 -8.96 12.04
CA SER A 394 -2.63 -8.08 13.18
C SER A 394 -3.67 -6.96 13.30
N TRP A 395 -4.13 -6.71 14.52
CA TRP A 395 -4.78 -5.44 14.85
C TRP A 395 -3.73 -4.32 14.86
N PHE A 396 -4.11 -3.12 14.46
CA PHE A 396 -3.24 -1.95 14.51
C PHE A 396 -3.14 -1.45 15.95
N ASP A 397 -1.93 -1.53 16.50
CA ASP A 397 -1.60 -1.09 17.84
C ASP A 397 -0.15 -0.57 17.89
N GLY A 398 0.20 0.16 18.95
CA GLY A 398 1.54 0.66 19.18
C GLY A 398 2.52 -0.46 19.51
N TYR A 399 3.75 -0.36 19.01
CA TYR A 399 4.83 -1.22 19.49
C TYR A 399 5.15 -0.91 20.96
N PRO A 400 5.73 -1.86 21.72
CA PRO A 400 6.19 -1.58 23.08
C PRO A 400 7.12 -0.37 23.13
N GLY A 401 6.72 0.67 23.86
CA GLY A 401 7.48 1.94 23.92
C GLY A 401 7.07 3.00 22.89
N PHE A 402 5.98 2.78 22.14
CA PHE A 402 5.42 3.75 21.19
C PHE A 402 5.25 5.15 21.80
N GLN A 403 5.55 6.17 21.00
CA GLN A 403 5.32 7.57 21.32
C GLN A 403 4.74 8.29 20.10
N SER A 404 3.62 9.00 20.28
CA SER A 404 2.97 9.71 19.18
C SER A 404 3.85 10.80 18.58
N TYR A 405 3.80 10.92 17.25
CA TYR A 405 4.45 12.02 16.53
C TYR A 405 3.75 12.29 15.19
N PRO A 406 3.54 13.56 14.79
CA PRO A 406 3.79 14.77 15.57
C PRO A 406 2.69 15.05 16.61
N TYR A 407 1.61 14.26 16.63
CA TYR A 407 0.48 14.41 17.54
C TYR A 407 -0.24 13.07 17.70
N VAL A 408 -1.02 12.95 18.79
CA VAL A 408 -1.77 11.73 19.16
C VAL A 408 -2.73 11.27 18.06
N GLY A 409 -3.32 12.21 17.34
CA GLY A 409 -4.33 11.95 16.32
C GLY A 409 -3.81 11.28 15.04
N TYR A 410 -2.49 11.15 14.85
CA TYR A 410 -1.97 10.49 13.65
C TYR A 410 -2.17 8.97 13.72
N SER A 411 -1.65 8.32 14.77
CA SER A 411 -1.69 6.85 14.92
C SER A 411 -2.49 6.37 16.13
N GLN A 412 -2.26 6.97 17.31
CA GLN A 412 -2.72 6.40 18.58
C GLN A 412 -4.24 6.29 18.71
N VAL A 413 -4.99 7.20 18.08
CA VAL A 413 -6.46 7.17 18.09
C VAL A 413 -7.06 5.94 17.40
N TYR A 414 -6.26 5.22 16.60
CA TYR A 414 -6.65 4.01 15.90
C TYR A 414 -6.18 2.72 16.61
N PHE A 415 -5.58 2.82 17.80
CA PHE A 415 -5.24 1.67 18.65
C PHE A 415 -6.48 1.21 19.43
N ASP A 416 -7.52 0.85 18.70
CA ASP A 416 -8.89 0.70 19.19
C ASP A 416 -9.45 -0.72 18.99
N GLN A 417 -8.64 -1.64 18.49
CA GLN A 417 -9.03 -3.00 18.09
C GLN A 417 -10.15 -3.03 17.03
N GLN A 418 -10.26 -1.97 16.23
CA GLN A 418 -11.19 -1.90 15.10
C GLN A 418 -10.45 -1.82 13.76
N HIS A 419 -9.14 -1.58 13.76
CA HIS A 419 -8.35 -1.45 12.53
C HIS A 419 -7.35 -2.58 12.35
N ARG A 420 -7.30 -3.17 11.16
CA ARG A 420 -6.32 -4.21 10.80
C ARG A 420 -5.16 -3.61 10.04
N VAL A 421 -3.96 -4.16 10.24
CA VAL A 421 -2.76 -3.69 9.57
C VAL A 421 -2.70 -4.22 8.13
N LEU A 422 -2.32 -3.34 7.20
CA LEU A 422 -1.86 -3.69 5.87
C LEU A 422 -0.40 -3.29 5.68
N LYS A 423 0.31 -4.06 4.85
CA LYS A 423 1.73 -3.88 4.54
C LYS A 423 1.96 -3.76 3.04
N GLY A 424 3.14 -3.29 2.65
CA GLY A 424 3.64 -3.38 1.28
C GLY A 424 3.42 -2.17 0.37
N GLY A 425 2.32 -1.43 0.51
CA GLY A 425 1.99 -0.38 -0.46
C GLY A 425 1.35 -0.93 -1.74
N SER A 426 0.60 -0.10 -2.44
CA SER A 426 -0.03 -0.43 -3.73
C SER A 426 0.75 0.13 -4.92
N TRP A 427 0.25 -0.17 -6.13
CA TRP A 427 0.71 0.44 -7.38
C TRP A 427 0.59 1.98 -7.40
N ALA A 428 -0.26 2.56 -6.55
CA ALA A 428 -0.42 4.02 -6.42
C ALA A 428 0.47 4.63 -5.31
N THR A 429 0.96 3.82 -4.37
CA THR A 429 1.76 4.31 -3.24
C THR A 429 3.06 4.97 -3.73
N ARG A 430 3.35 6.16 -3.19
CA ARG A 430 4.57 6.92 -3.54
C ARG A 430 5.78 6.45 -2.72
N PRO A 431 7.02 6.67 -3.19
CA PRO A 431 8.24 6.25 -2.49
C PRO A 431 8.31 6.67 -1.02
N TRP A 432 7.81 7.87 -0.70
CA TRP A 432 7.80 8.40 0.66
C TRP A 432 6.99 7.56 1.64
N ALA A 433 6.05 6.74 1.18
CA ALA A 433 5.23 5.85 2.01
C ALA A 433 5.52 4.36 1.73
N LEU A 434 6.61 4.04 1.02
CA LEU A 434 6.92 2.68 0.58
C LEU A 434 8.16 2.13 1.30
N ARG A 435 7.96 1.33 2.35
CA ARG A 435 9.03 0.65 3.12
C ARG A 435 8.46 -0.61 3.77
N CYS A 436 9.29 -1.60 4.08
CA CYS A 436 8.83 -2.82 4.75
C CYS A 436 8.24 -2.56 6.15
N SER A 437 8.75 -1.55 6.85
CA SER A 437 8.28 -1.14 8.18
C SER A 437 6.98 -0.34 8.15
N PHE A 438 6.62 0.28 7.01
CA PHE A 438 5.42 1.11 6.91
C PHE A 438 4.18 0.31 7.30
N ARG A 439 3.28 0.92 8.06
CA ARG A 439 2.04 0.30 8.55
C ARG A 439 0.87 1.15 8.07
N ASN A 440 0.04 0.57 7.22
CA ASN A 440 -1.26 1.14 6.87
C ASN A 440 -2.34 0.42 7.69
N TRP A 441 -3.50 1.05 7.89
CA TRP A 441 -4.55 0.45 8.71
C TRP A 441 -5.94 0.92 8.28
N TYR A 442 -6.90 0.00 8.27
CA TYR A 442 -8.29 0.26 7.95
C TYR A 442 -9.22 -0.68 8.71
N ASP A 443 -10.50 -0.30 8.82
CA ASP A 443 -11.55 -1.20 9.31
C ASP A 443 -11.59 -2.49 8.43
N PRO A 444 -11.79 -3.68 9.04
CA PRO A 444 -11.79 -4.96 8.33
C PRO A 444 -12.74 -5.06 7.13
N GLY A 445 -13.82 -4.28 7.09
CA GLY A 445 -14.82 -4.29 6.02
C GLY A 445 -14.47 -3.39 4.83
N VAL A 446 -13.46 -2.52 4.96
CA VAL A 446 -13.05 -1.58 3.90
C VAL A 446 -12.46 -2.36 2.71
N ARG A 447 -12.92 -2.01 1.50
CA ARG A 447 -12.50 -2.63 0.22
C ARG A 447 -12.23 -1.63 -0.90
N GLN A 448 -12.43 -0.35 -0.62
CA GLN A 448 -12.22 0.79 -1.51
C GLN A 448 -10.76 1.20 -1.63
N ILE A 449 -9.91 0.69 -0.74
CA ILE A 449 -8.46 0.83 -0.83
C ILE A 449 -7.91 -0.18 -1.83
N LEU A 450 -6.70 0.09 -2.34
CA LEU A 450 -6.01 -0.77 -3.31
C LEU A 450 -5.36 -1.98 -2.61
N ALA A 451 -6.19 -2.79 -1.95
CA ALA A 451 -5.77 -3.91 -1.12
C ALA A 451 -6.10 -5.27 -1.74
N GLY A 452 -5.13 -6.16 -1.63
CA GLY A 452 -5.20 -7.61 -1.78
C GLY A 452 -4.69 -8.28 -0.51
N PHE A 453 -4.09 -9.45 -0.65
CA PHE A 453 -3.51 -10.20 0.47
C PHE A 453 -2.62 -11.34 -0.03
N ARG A 454 -1.84 -11.91 0.89
CA ARG A 454 -1.16 -13.19 0.71
C ARG A 454 -1.46 -14.10 1.90
N CYS A 455 -1.28 -15.41 1.73
CA CYS A 455 -1.53 -16.35 2.80
C CYS A 455 -0.23 -16.82 3.48
N ALA A 456 -0.38 -17.32 4.69
CA ALA A 456 0.64 -17.97 5.50
C ALA A 456 0.10 -19.28 6.10
N ALA A 457 1.00 -20.13 6.57
CA ALA A 457 0.70 -21.41 7.22
C ALA A 457 1.75 -21.71 8.30
N ASP A 458 1.36 -22.54 9.27
CA ASP A 458 2.21 -22.95 10.41
C ASP A 458 3.07 -24.17 10.12
#